data_AF-A0A6J7RDV4-F1
#
_entry.id   AF-A0A6J7RDV4-F1
#
_cell.length_a   1.000
_cell.length_b   1.000
_cell.length_c   1.000
_cell.angle_alpha   90.00
_cell.angle_beta   90.00
_cell.angle_gamma   90.00
#
_symmetry.space_group_name_H-M   'P 1'
#
loop_
_entity.id
_entity.type
_entity.pdbx_description
1 polymer ?
#
loop_
_entity_poly.entity_id
_entity_poly.type
_entity_poly.pdbx_seq_one_letter_code
_entity_poly.pdbx_strand_id
1 'polypeptide(L)'
;MSRIKSSRMRQPLGFVLVAGLVLSVGACDGGSASSASAVNGPTSAAPLTASTATLTGGASAPDTPTATSSLTPLRTPEVARPVRDSLFGLHALSGTPTVTAGSWRLWDSGTQWAQLNPARGRYNWSRLDDMVAKGRGLGVKDFILVVGLTPRWASSRPSEVLPWSPSASPAPPKDLAYFDQYVAAVAAHNRTVLGGAITGFQVWNEANLSMFWTGTPQQMALMTAHVDRIVKAEDARYPTSARRHTLVVAPSITTRRGSLPLGAASCSLVRWHDACFASRYLAALSKVRGAGNRRWPVDVFSAHTYPTPQGSPNDRVAMIGLFRDRLREAGAPSRPLWDTEVNYGFAGTVISGSRAVQYLARTYLDSVRLNVSRAYWYAWGPLAPGLAGITMDRRTSATGAYATVQGWLRGSVFRGCTVNSGVRSCAFTLTSGSSVRPFRVLWTDSGVHSVAVNASVAVWRMNSRGRAVRAPSATTVRVGRTPIKIG
;
A
#
# COMPACT_ATOMS: atom_id res chain seq x y z
N MET A 1 61.86 8.67 -11.40
CA MET A 1 61.10 9.85 -11.88
C MET A 1 60.21 9.41 -13.05
N SER A 2 58.89 9.40 -12.87
CA SER A 2 57.86 9.73 -13.88
C SER A 2 56.52 9.14 -13.41
N ARG A 3 55.55 10.01 -13.12
CA ARG A 3 54.21 9.67 -12.62
C ARG A 3 53.26 9.52 -13.80
N ILE A 4 52.57 8.38 -13.88
CA ILE A 4 51.42 8.18 -14.79
C ILE A 4 50.16 8.70 -14.09
N LYS A 5 49.55 9.76 -14.64
CA LYS A 5 48.25 10.29 -14.22
C LYS A 5 47.13 9.48 -14.89
N SER A 6 46.26 8.83 -14.10
CA SER A 6 45.00 8.27 -14.60
C SER A 6 43.95 9.38 -14.75
N SER A 7 43.39 9.55 -15.93
CA SER A 7 42.21 10.40 -16.15
C SER A 7 40.94 9.67 -15.69
N ARG A 8 40.29 10.20 -14.64
CA ARG A 8 38.90 9.83 -14.30
C ARG A 8 37.96 10.67 -15.13
N MET A 9 37.26 10.02 -16.07
CA MET A 9 36.09 10.59 -16.75
C MET A 9 34.97 10.79 -15.71
N ARG A 10 34.61 12.04 -15.44
CA ARG A 10 33.42 12.40 -14.65
C ARG A 10 32.21 12.37 -15.59
N GLN A 11 31.24 11.50 -15.33
CA GLN A 11 29.90 11.61 -15.92
C GLN A 11 29.11 12.72 -15.22
N PRO A 12 28.33 13.55 -15.94
CA PRO A 12 27.54 14.59 -15.30
C PRO A 12 26.27 14.01 -14.69
N LEU A 13 26.05 14.30 -13.41
CA LEU A 13 24.77 14.14 -12.72
C LEU A 13 23.83 15.25 -13.21
N GLY A 14 22.94 14.92 -14.14
CA GLY A 14 21.82 15.78 -14.52
C GLY A 14 20.72 15.70 -13.47
N PHE A 15 20.68 16.65 -12.53
CA PHE A 15 19.50 16.92 -11.70
C PHE A 15 18.50 17.74 -12.53
N VAL A 16 17.35 17.15 -12.84
CA VAL A 16 16.21 17.91 -13.39
C VAL A 16 15.34 18.35 -12.21
N LEU A 17 15.28 19.67 -11.99
CA LEU A 17 14.30 20.30 -11.12
C LEU A 17 12.90 20.07 -11.71
N VAL A 18 12.03 19.41 -10.96
CA VAL A 18 10.59 19.35 -11.27
C VAL A 18 9.95 20.56 -10.59
N ALA A 19 9.66 21.61 -11.36
CA ALA A 19 8.80 22.69 -10.92
C ALA A 19 7.36 22.13 -10.78
N GLY A 20 6.79 22.27 -9.58
CA GLY A 20 5.41 21.88 -9.30
C GLY A 20 4.45 22.78 -10.08
N LEU A 21 3.71 22.20 -11.02
CA LEU A 21 2.59 22.87 -11.66
C LEU A 21 1.41 22.87 -10.69
N VAL A 22 1.20 24.01 -10.03
CA VAL A 22 -0.07 24.32 -9.34
C VAL A 22 -1.05 24.74 -10.43
N LEU A 23 -2.06 23.91 -10.69
CA LEU A 23 -3.21 24.30 -11.49
C LEU A 23 -4.14 25.13 -10.60
N SER A 24 -4.00 26.45 -10.68
CA SER A 24 -5.01 27.43 -10.27
C SER A 24 -6.18 27.34 -11.25
N VAL A 25 -7.37 27.05 -10.73
CA VAL A 25 -8.62 27.18 -11.48
C VAL A 25 -8.95 28.67 -11.53
N GLY A 26 -8.55 29.32 -12.62
CA GLY A 26 -8.99 30.68 -12.94
C GLY A 26 -10.43 30.64 -13.43
N ALA A 27 -11.30 31.39 -12.75
CA ALA A 27 -12.64 31.70 -13.24
C ALA A 27 -12.52 32.55 -14.51
N CYS A 28 -13.17 32.09 -15.59
CA CYS A 28 -13.35 32.91 -16.79
C CYS A 28 -14.60 33.76 -16.61
N ASP A 29 -14.39 35.07 -16.44
CA ASP A 29 -15.38 36.10 -16.73
C ASP A 29 -15.65 36.14 -18.24
N GLY A 30 -16.92 36.03 -18.61
CA GLY A 30 -17.43 36.33 -19.94
C GLY A 30 -18.57 37.32 -19.79
N GLY A 31 -18.26 38.60 -19.97
CA GLY A 31 -19.27 39.66 -20.00
C GLY A 31 -20.06 39.67 -21.31
N SER A 32 -21.36 39.95 -21.21
CA SER A 32 -22.15 40.64 -22.23
C SER A 32 -23.37 41.25 -21.57
N ALA A 33 -23.62 42.52 -21.90
CA ALA A 33 -24.44 43.47 -21.17
C ALA A 33 -25.92 43.47 -21.58
N SER A 34 -26.70 44.18 -20.74
CA SER A 34 -27.93 44.94 -21.02
C SER A 34 -29.26 44.26 -20.66
N SER A 35 -29.88 44.71 -19.56
CA SER A 35 -31.03 45.64 -19.62
C SER A 35 -31.62 45.94 -18.23
N ALA A 36 -31.81 47.24 -18.00
CA ALA A 36 -32.52 47.99 -16.96
C ALA A 36 -33.55 47.29 -16.05
N SER A 37 -33.53 47.60 -14.75
CA SER A 37 -34.39 48.64 -14.13
C SER A 37 -34.32 48.57 -12.60
N ALA A 38 -34.15 49.73 -11.98
CA ALA A 38 -34.14 49.94 -10.53
C ALA A 38 -35.57 50.11 -9.99
N VAL A 39 -35.85 49.57 -8.79
CA VAL A 39 -36.85 50.13 -7.86
C VAL A 39 -36.41 49.90 -6.40
N ASN A 40 -36.07 51.02 -5.75
CA ASN A 40 -36.20 51.44 -4.35
C ASN A 40 -36.50 50.44 -3.20
N GLY A 41 -35.79 50.62 -2.08
CA GLY A 41 -36.36 50.46 -0.73
C GLY A 41 -35.47 49.76 0.31
N PRO A 42 -35.01 50.42 1.39
CA PRO A 42 -33.96 49.95 2.29
C PRO A 42 -34.50 49.23 3.55
N THR A 43 -33.66 48.48 4.27
CA THR A 43 -33.72 48.40 5.75
C THR A 43 -32.43 47.84 6.35
N SER A 44 -31.66 48.76 6.95
CA SER A 44 -30.84 48.70 8.17
C SER A 44 -30.02 47.45 8.59
N ALA A 45 -28.70 47.66 8.64
CA ALA A 45 -27.80 47.22 9.72
C ALA A 45 -28.15 47.99 11.04
N ALA A 46 -27.76 47.64 12.27
CA ALA A 46 -26.47 47.17 12.81
C ALA A 46 -26.66 46.71 14.31
N PRO A 47 -25.69 46.74 15.25
CA PRO A 47 -25.28 45.54 16.00
C PRO A 47 -25.39 45.63 17.55
N LEU A 48 -25.01 44.52 18.19
CA LEU A 48 -24.62 44.23 19.58
C LEU A 48 -24.34 45.41 20.55
N THR A 49 -24.88 45.28 21.78
CA THR A 49 -24.21 45.69 23.03
C THR A 49 -24.51 44.70 24.17
N ALA A 50 -23.54 44.60 25.08
CA ALA A 50 -23.40 43.61 26.13
C ALA A 50 -24.28 43.88 27.36
N SER A 51 -24.56 42.84 28.14
CA SER A 51 -24.90 42.97 29.56
C SER A 51 -24.30 41.81 30.35
N THR A 52 -23.48 42.19 31.34
CA THR A 52 -22.91 41.34 32.39
C THR A 52 -23.99 40.98 33.40
N ALA A 53 -24.16 39.69 33.67
CA ALA A 53 -24.92 39.20 34.82
C ALA A 53 -24.01 38.28 35.64
N THR A 54 -23.72 38.71 36.86
CA THR A 54 -23.02 37.95 37.89
C THR A 54 -23.98 36.91 38.46
N LEU A 55 -23.62 35.62 38.37
CA LEU A 55 -24.33 34.54 39.07
C LEU A 55 -23.34 33.77 39.94
N THR A 56 -23.54 33.88 41.24
CA THR A 56 -22.96 33.05 42.28
C THR A 56 -23.63 31.67 42.25
N GLY A 57 -22.86 30.60 42.06
CA GLY A 57 -23.37 29.23 42.10
C GLY A 57 -22.22 28.24 42.20
N GLY A 58 -22.04 27.65 43.39
CA GLY A 58 -21.08 26.58 43.62
C GLY A 58 -21.43 25.35 42.78
N ALA A 59 -20.46 24.87 42.00
CA ALA A 59 -20.57 23.64 41.23
C ALA A 59 -19.49 22.66 41.70
N SER A 60 -19.92 21.68 42.48
CA SER A 60 -19.16 20.45 42.72
C SER A 60 -18.89 19.76 41.39
N ALA A 61 -17.64 19.38 41.14
CA ALA A 61 -17.26 18.62 39.96
C ALA A 61 -17.97 17.25 39.94
N PRO A 62 -18.53 16.81 38.80
CA PRO A 62 -19.02 15.44 38.69
C PRO A 62 -17.84 14.48 38.57
N ASP A 63 -17.68 13.61 39.56
CA ASP A 63 -16.81 12.44 39.50
C ASP A 63 -17.20 11.60 38.28
N THR A 64 -16.32 11.58 37.27
CA THR A 64 -16.49 10.67 36.12
C THR A 64 -15.95 9.30 36.54
N PRO A 65 -16.76 8.23 36.59
CA PRO A 65 -16.27 6.92 36.97
C PRO A 65 -15.27 6.44 35.92
N THR A 66 -14.03 6.20 36.35
CA THR A 66 -12.98 5.62 35.51
C THR A 66 -13.32 4.14 35.31
N ALA A 67 -14.06 3.82 34.25
CA ALA A 67 -14.42 2.44 33.91
C ALA A 67 -13.14 1.62 33.63
N THR A 68 -12.75 0.81 34.60
CA THR A 68 -11.61 -0.10 34.49
C THR A 68 -12.05 -1.33 33.70
N SER A 69 -11.55 -1.49 32.47
CA SER A 69 -11.87 -2.66 31.64
C SER A 69 -10.87 -3.79 31.90
N SER A 70 -11.37 -4.95 32.30
CA SER A 70 -10.60 -6.18 32.48
C SER A 70 -10.44 -6.94 31.15
N LEU A 71 -9.29 -7.60 30.97
CA LEU A 71 -9.04 -8.43 29.79
C LEU A 71 -9.67 -9.81 30.00
N THR A 72 -10.69 -10.14 29.20
CA THR A 72 -11.32 -11.47 29.20
C THR A 72 -10.32 -12.57 28.79
N PRO A 73 -10.37 -13.78 29.40
CA PRO A 73 -9.54 -14.93 28.98
C PRO A 73 -9.73 -15.30 27.50
N LEU A 74 -8.71 -15.95 26.92
CA LEU A 74 -8.68 -16.37 25.52
C LEU A 74 -9.82 -17.36 25.19
N ARG A 75 -10.85 -16.90 24.48
CA ARG A 75 -11.74 -17.80 23.73
C ARG A 75 -10.98 -18.26 22.48
N THR A 76 -11.01 -19.55 22.17
CA THR A 76 -10.41 -20.08 20.93
C THR A 76 -11.10 -19.42 19.73
N PRO A 77 -10.37 -18.67 18.89
CA PRO A 77 -10.98 -17.94 17.78
C PRO A 77 -11.16 -18.85 16.58
N GLU A 78 -12.23 -18.60 15.84
CA GLU A 78 -12.74 -19.41 14.74
C GLU A 78 -11.78 -19.55 13.53
N VAL A 79 -10.70 -18.76 13.41
CA VAL A 79 -9.62 -19.03 12.44
C VAL A 79 -8.25 -18.56 12.97
N ALA A 80 -7.41 -19.51 13.39
CA ALA A 80 -6.01 -19.27 13.69
C ALA A 80 -5.23 -19.02 12.38
N ARG A 81 -4.46 -17.92 12.28
CA ARG A 81 -3.74 -17.56 11.04
C ARG A 81 -2.26 -17.28 11.29
N PRO A 82 -1.33 -17.98 10.64
CA PRO A 82 0.10 -17.69 10.79
C PRO A 82 0.45 -16.33 10.16
N VAL A 83 1.21 -15.52 10.89
CA VAL A 83 1.78 -14.28 10.38
C VAL A 83 3.11 -14.59 9.70
N ARG A 84 3.06 -14.65 8.37
CA ARG A 84 4.23 -14.93 7.52
C ARG A 84 5.10 -13.69 7.38
N ASP A 85 6.39 -13.90 7.19
CA ASP A 85 7.34 -12.81 6.94
C ASP A 85 6.97 -12.00 5.69
N SER A 86 6.41 -12.65 4.66
CA SER A 86 5.89 -12.02 3.44
C SER A 86 4.82 -10.96 3.67
N LEU A 87 4.21 -10.89 4.87
CA LEU A 87 3.34 -9.79 5.25
C LEU A 87 4.07 -8.44 5.16
N PHE A 88 5.35 -8.44 5.54
CA PHE A 88 6.21 -7.27 5.64
C PHE A 88 6.90 -7.00 4.30
N GLY A 89 6.13 -6.48 3.34
CA GLY A 89 6.61 -6.08 2.03
C GLY A 89 7.24 -4.69 2.03
N LEU A 90 8.17 -4.44 1.11
CA LEU A 90 8.83 -3.15 0.96
C LEU A 90 9.07 -2.79 -0.52
N HIS A 91 8.99 -1.49 -0.82
CA HIS A 91 9.62 -0.90 -2.01
C HIS A 91 10.97 -0.31 -1.64
N ALA A 92 12.03 -0.72 -2.32
CA ALA A 92 13.38 -0.21 -2.08
C ALA A 92 13.79 0.74 -3.21
N LEU A 93 13.38 2.01 -3.12
CA LEU A 93 13.60 3.00 -4.18
C LEU A 93 15.09 3.39 -4.30
N SER A 94 15.74 3.63 -3.15
CA SER A 94 17.15 4.02 -3.10
C SER A 94 17.83 3.63 -1.79
N GLY A 95 19.16 3.61 -1.78
CA GLY A 95 19.94 3.14 -0.64
C GLY A 95 19.72 1.65 -0.33
N THR A 96 20.23 1.18 0.80
CA THR A 96 20.13 -0.24 1.21
C THR A 96 19.28 -0.32 2.48
N PRO A 97 18.11 -0.99 2.43
CA PRO A 97 17.30 -1.28 3.61
C PRO A 97 18.12 -1.89 4.76
N THR A 98 17.96 -1.35 5.97
CA THR A 98 18.57 -1.91 7.19
C THR A 98 17.57 -2.70 8.02
N VAL A 99 16.35 -2.88 7.51
CA VAL A 99 15.33 -3.78 8.04
C VAL A 99 15.23 -4.98 7.12
N THR A 100 14.96 -6.15 7.70
CA THR A 100 14.62 -7.33 6.90
C THR A 100 13.22 -7.13 6.34
N ALA A 101 13.05 -7.17 5.02
CA ALA A 101 11.74 -7.27 4.40
C ALA A 101 11.48 -8.72 4.04
N GLY A 102 10.26 -9.21 4.30
CA GLY A 102 9.88 -10.56 3.91
C GLY A 102 9.55 -10.68 2.42
N SER A 103 9.28 -9.55 1.75
CA SER A 103 9.13 -9.50 0.30
C SER A 103 9.49 -8.12 -0.26
N TRP A 104 10.02 -8.07 -1.49
CA TRP A 104 10.24 -6.83 -2.24
C TRP A 104 9.29 -6.70 -3.42
N ARG A 105 8.71 -5.51 -3.61
CA ARG A 105 7.97 -5.16 -4.81
C ARG A 105 8.85 -4.35 -5.76
N LEU A 106 9.00 -4.86 -6.98
CA LEU A 106 9.80 -4.25 -8.04
C LEU A 106 8.89 -3.38 -8.92
N TRP A 107 8.62 -2.18 -8.39
CA TRP A 107 7.98 -1.04 -9.05
C TRP A 107 8.77 0.22 -8.68
N ASP A 108 8.79 1.23 -9.54
CA ASP A 108 9.69 2.40 -9.39
C ASP A 108 11.17 2.05 -9.14
N SER A 109 11.58 0.88 -9.63
CA SER A 109 12.91 0.31 -9.40
C SER A 109 13.75 0.21 -10.66
N GLY A 110 13.29 0.80 -11.78
CA GLY A 110 13.95 0.70 -13.08
C GLY A 110 13.67 -0.62 -13.82
N THR A 111 12.58 -1.30 -13.48
CA THR A 111 12.22 -2.64 -14.00
C THR A 111 10.86 -2.65 -14.71
N GLN A 112 10.39 -1.50 -15.22
CA GLN A 112 9.17 -1.42 -16.02
C GLN A 112 9.36 -2.14 -17.36
N TRP A 113 8.27 -2.53 -18.04
CA TRP A 113 8.39 -3.21 -19.34
C TRP A 113 9.20 -2.35 -20.35
N ALA A 114 8.94 -1.04 -20.43
CA ALA A 114 9.73 -0.11 -21.24
C ALA A 114 11.24 -0.09 -20.95
N GLN A 115 11.64 -0.40 -19.72
CA GLN A 115 13.05 -0.42 -19.29
C GLN A 115 13.70 -1.80 -19.51
N LEU A 116 12.95 -2.87 -19.26
CA LEU A 116 13.41 -4.25 -19.44
C LEU A 116 13.40 -4.67 -20.92
N ASN A 117 12.59 -4.03 -21.76
CA ASN A 117 12.49 -4.32 -23.19
C ASN A 117 12.52 -3.03 -24.03
N PRO A 118 13.65 -2.31 -24.06
CA PRO A 118 13.76 -0.98 -24.66
C PRO A 118 13.55 -0.96 -26.18
N ALA A 119 13.77 -2.08 -26.87
CA ALA A 119 13.48 -2.27 -28.28
C ALA A 119 12.97 -3.70 -28.53
N ARG A 120 12.17 -3.90 -29.58
CA ARG A 120 11.58 -5.22 -29.91
C ARG A 120 12.67 -6.31 -29.93
N GLY A 121 12.44 -7.39 -29.17
CA GLY A 121 13.38 -8.52 -29.07
C GLY A 121 14.71 -8.22 -28.36
N ARG A 122 14.95 -6.99 -27.87
CA ARG A 122 16.15 -6.62 -27.11
C ARG A 122 15.77 -6.39 -25.66
N TYR A 123 16.30 -7.22 -24.77
CA TYR A 123 16.02 -7.15 -23.34
C TYR A 123 17.24 -6.63 -22.57
N ASN A 124 16.99 -5.84 -21.52
CA ASN A 124 18.01 -5.40 -20.58
C ASN A 124 17.63 -5.86 -19.16
N TRP A 125 18.28 -6.94 -18.72
CA TRP A 125 18.01 -7.54 -17.41
C TRP A 125 18.89 -7.01 -16.27
N SER A 126 19.95 -6.26 -16.57
CA SER A 126 20.96 -5.86 -15.58
C SER A 126 20.33 -5.25 -14.32
N ARG A 127 19.38 -4.32 -14.48
CA ARG A 127 18.72 -3.69 -13.33
C ARG A 127 17.86 -4.67 -12.52
N LEU A 128 17.14 -5.57 -13.20
CA LEU A 128 16.32 -6.59 -12.54
C LEU A 128 17.21 -7.55 -11.74
N ASP A 129 18.30 -8.01 -12.35
CA ASP A 129 19.26 -8.94 -11.76
C ASP A 129 19.94 -8.32 -10.54
N ASP A 130 20.39 -7.06 -10.66
CA ASP A 130 21.00 -6.30 -9.56
C ASP A 130 20.04 -6.14 -8.38
N MET A 131 18.76 -5.81 -8.64
CA MET A 131 17.76 -5.62 -7.59
C MET A 131 17.43 -6.93 -6.87
N VAL A 132 17.33 -8.03 -7.61
CA VAL A 132 17.10 -9.37 -7.04
C VAL A 132 18.32 -9.84 -6.25
N ALA A 133 19.52 -9.69 -6.78
CA ALA A 133 20.77 -10.03 -6.11
C ALA A 133 20.94 -9.23 -4.81
N LYS A 134 20.70 -7.92 -4.86
CA LYS A 134 20.73 -7.04 -3.68
C LYS A 134 19.72 -7.46 -2.63
N GLY A 135 18.47 -7.73 -3.02
CA GLY A 135 17.44 -8.19 -2.07
C GLY A 135 17.82 -9.52 -1.43
N ARG A 136 18.34 -10.47 -2.22
CA ARG A 136 18.83 -11.76 -1.71
C ARG A 136 19.99 -11.61 -0.73
N GLY A 137 20.93 -10.71 -1.01
CA GLY A 137 22.01 -10.35 -0.09
C GLY A 137 21.52 -9.79 1.25
N LEU A 138 20.29 -9.27 1.29
CA LEU A 138 19.60 -8.80 2.51
C LEU A 138 18.65 -9.85 3.10
N GLY A 139 18.67 -11.08 2.58
CA GLY A 139 17.85 -12.19 3.04
C GLY A 139 16.41 -12.20 2.50
N VAL A 140 16.07 -11.36 1.53
CA VAL A 140 14.74 -11.36 0.87
C VAL A 140 14.63 -12.62 0.01
N LYS A 141 13.55 -13.38 0.23
CA LYS A 141 13.29 -14.65 -0.48
C LYS A 141 12.13 -14.56 -1.46
N ASP A 142 11.44 -13.43 -1.52
CA ASP A 142 10.17 -13.28 -2.20
C ASP A 142 10.10 -11.93 -2.94
N PHE A 143 10.11 -11.98 -4.26
CA PHE A 143 10.03 -10.79 -5.10
C PHE A 143 8.73 -10.80 -5.90
N ILE A 144 8.12 -9.63 -6.05
CA ILE A 144 7.01 -9.43 -6.99
C ILE A 144 7.45 -8.43 -8.05
N LEU A 145 7.33 -8.80 -9.33
CA LEU A 145 7.61 -7.92 -10.45
C LEU A 145 6.30 -7.39 -11.03
N VAL A 146 6.21 -6.07 -11.19
CA VAL A 146 5.09 -5.47 -11.91
C VAL A 146 5.39 -5.51 -13.41
N VAL A 147 4.56 -6.23 -14.16
CA VAL A 147 4.61 -6.25 -15.63
C VAL A 147 3.71 -5.13 -16.16
N GLY A 148 4.27 -3.94 -16.36
CA GLY A 148 3.50 -2.80 -16.81
C GLY A 148 4.30 -1.65 -17.43
N LEU A 149 3.52 -0.70 -17.94
CA LEU A 149 3.88 0.42 -18.83
C LEU A 149 4.46 0.01 -20.17
N THR A 150 3.77 0.35 -21.24
CA THR A 150 4.10 -0.11 -22.57
C THR A 150 5.32 0.65 -23.11
N PRO A 151 6.38 -0.02 -23.60
CA PRO A 151 7.46 0.64 -24.32
C PRO A 151 6.90 1.44 -25.49
N ARG A 152 7.46 2.61 -25.79
CA ARG A 152 6.96 3.45 -26.90
C ARG A 152 6.91 2.72 -28.23
N TRP A 153 7.87 1.85 -28.53
CA TRP A 153 7.87 1.07 -29.79
C TRP A 153 6.68 0.09 -29.90
N ALA A 154 6.17 -0.39 -28.76
CA ALA A 154 5.06 -1.34 -28.66
C ALA A 154 3.69 -0.67 -28.44
N SER A 155 3.67 0.61 -28.05
CA SER A 155 2.45 1.34 -27.68
C SER A 155 1.52 1.61 -28.88
N SER A 156 0.21 1.53 -28.66
CA SER A 156 -0.80 1.99 -29.62
C SER A 156 -0.84 3.51 -29.75
N ARG A 157 -0.31 4.24 -28.76
CA ARG A 157 -0.25 5.70 -28.73
C ARG A 157 1.14 6.13 -28.25
N PRO A 158 2.18 5.98 -29.09
CA PRO A 158 3.58 6.21 -28.70
C PRO A 158 3.92 7.66 -28.38
N SER A 159 3.03 8.61 -28.67
CA SER A 159 3.13 10.03 -28.28
C SER A 159 2.60 10.32 -26.88
N GLU A 160 1.77 9.43 -26.28
CA GLU A 160 1.40 9.52 -24.87
C GLU A 160 2.60 9.12 -24.01
N VAL A 161 3.29 10.13 -23.46
CA VAL A 161 4.49 9.96 -22.65
C VAL A 161 4.23 10.29 -21.18
N LEU A 162 4.99 9.63 -20.31
CA LEU A 162 4.95 9.87 -18.87
C LEU A 162 6.16 10.71 -18.47
N PRO A 163 6.00 11.87 -17.81
CA PRO A 163 7.13 12.73 -17.44
C PRO A 163 8.19 12.00 -16.60
N TRP A 164 7.76 11.08 -15.74
CA TRP A 164 8.61 10.27 -14.86
C TRP A 164 9.07 8.94 -15.49
N SER A 165 8.58 8.59 -16.68
CA SER A 165 9.07 7.45 -17.46
C SER A 165 8.99 7.72 -18.98
N PRO A 166 9.93 8.52 -19.54
CA PRO A 166 9.83 9.01 -20.92
C PRO A 166 9.92 7.93 -22.01
N SER A 167 10.46 6.75 -21.68
CA SER A 167 10.53 5.59 -22.60
C SER A 167 9.25 4.75 -22.62
N ALA A 168 8.29 5.08 -21.75
CA ALA A 168 7.06 4.32 -21.57
C ALA A 168 5.82 5.14 -21.95
N SER A 169 4.71 4.42 -22.11
CA SER A 169 3.40 4.95 -22.46
C SER A 169 2.32 4.29 -21.58
N PRO A 170 1.30 5.03 -21.11
CA PRO A 170 0.18 4.45 -20.37
C PRO A 170 -0.82 3.73 -21.30
N ALA A 171 -0.67 3.87 -22.61
CA ALA A 171 -1.53 3.22 -23.59
C ALA A 171 -1.28 1.69 -23.66
N PRO A 172 -2.30 0.90 -24.05
CA PRO A 172 -2.13 -0.52 -24.32
C PRO A 172 -1.10 -0.76 -25.43
N PRO A 173 -0.55 -1.97 -25.53
CA PRO A 173 0.23 -2.34 -26.69
C PRO A 173 -0.64 -2.33 -27.96
N LYS A 174 -0.06 -1.91 -29.08
CA LYS A 174 -0.71 -1.94 -30.40
C LYS A 174 -0.95 -3.36 -30.92
N ASP A 175 -0.20 -4.32 -30.37
CA ASP A 175 -0.32 -5.74 -30.63
C ASP A 175 -0.04 -6.50 -29.32
N LEU A 176 -0.99 -7.34 -28.89
CA LEU A 176 -0.86 -8.15 -27.68
C LEU A 176 0.33 -9.12 -27.76
N ALA A 177 0.76 -9.54 -28.96
CA ALA A 177 1.92 -10.41 -29.13
C ALA A 177 3.20 -9.78 -28.57
N TYR A 178 3.35 -8.45 -28.58
CA TYR A 178 4.50 -7.78 -27.97
C TYR A 178 4.51 -7.93 -26.45
N PHE A 179 3.35 -7.81 -25.83
CA PHE A 179 3.22 -8.03 -24.39
C PHE A 179 3.46 -9.49 -24.03
N ASP A 180 2.89 -10.42 -24.80
CA ASP A 180 3.06 -11.86 -24.59
C ASP A 180 4.54 -12.27 -24.69
N GLN A 181 5.26 -11.77 -25.70
CA GLN A 181 6.70 -12.02 -25.86
C GLN A 181 7.51 -11.48 -24.68
N TYR A 182 7.18 -10.29 -24.19
CA TYR A 182 7.84 -9.74 -23.00
C TYR A 182 7.57 -10.56 -21.75
N VAL A 183 6.30 -10.92 -21.49
CA VAL A 183 5.93 -11.71 -20.31
C VAL A 183 6.59 -13.09 -20.36
N ALA A 184 6.65 -13.72 -21.54
CA ALA A 184 7.34 -15.00 -21.72
C ALA A 184 8.85 -14.86 -21.46
N ALA A 185 9.48 -13.80 -21.99
CA ALA A 185 10.91 -13.58 -21.80
C ALA A 185 11.28 -13.34 -20.33
N VAL A 186 10.51 -12.53 -19.59
CA VAL A 186 10.79 -12.28 -18.17
C VAL A 186 10.45 -13.48 -17.28
N ALA A 187 9.42 -14.26 -17.63
CA ALA A 187 9.11 -15.51 -16.94
C ALA A 187 10.23 -16.53 -17.14
N ALA A 188 10.71 -16.72 -18.38
CA ALA A 188 11.83 -17.60 -18.68
C ALA A 188 13.12 -17.14 -17.96
N HIS A 189 13.46 -15.86 -18.04
CA HIS A 189 14.62 -15.28 -17.34
C HIS A 189 14.54 -15.48 -15.83
N ASN A 190 13.34 -15.32 -15.24
CA ASN A 190 13.14 -15.61 -13.83
C ASN A 190 13.48 -17.07 -13.50
N ARG A 191 13.10 -18.02 -14.35
CA ARG A 191 13.35 -19.44 -14.14
C ARG A 191 14.82 -19.81 -14.34
N THR A 192 15.44 -19.35 -15.41
CA THR A 192 16.78 -19.80 -15.85
C THR A 192 17.93 -19.02 -15.22
N VAL A 193 17.76 -17.71 -14.98
CA VAL A 193 18.83 -16.84 -14.45
C VAL A 193 18.56 -16.49 -12.99
N LEU A 194 17.34 -16.10 -12.65
CA LEU A 194 17.01 -15.70 -11.28
C LEU A 194 16.69 -16.88 -10.36
N GLY A 195 16.63 -18.13 -10.84
CA GLY A 195 16.34 -19.31 -10.02
C GLY A 195 14.92 -19.31 -9.40
N GLY A 196 13.97 -18.60 -10.02
CA GLY A 196 12.61 -18.42 -9.54
C GLY A 196 12.48 -17.45 -8.36
N ALA A 197 13.33 -16.41 -8.30
CA ALA A 197 13.28 -15.40 -7.23
C ALA A 197 11.94 -14.63 -7.21
N ILE A 198 11.43 -14.32 -8.41
CA ILE A 198 10.15 -13.65 -8.57
C ILE A 198 9.07 -14.69 -8.33
N THR A 199 8.38 -14.57 -7.19
CA THR A 199 7.31 -15.49 -6.78
C THR A 199 5.95 -15.01 -7.26
N GLY A 200 5.84 -13.76 -7.72
CA GLY A 200 4.62 -13.22 -8.30
C GLY A 200 4.86 -12.21 -9.41
N PHE A 201 4.09 -12.32 -10.49
CA PHE A 201 3.98 -11.30 -11.52
C PHE A 201 2.68 -10.51 -11.29
N GLN A 202 2.81 -9.22 -11.00
CA GLN A 202 1.68 -8.31 -10.87
C GLN A 202 1.38 -7.66 -12.21
N VAL A 203 0.15 -7.82 -12.67
CA VAL A 203 -0.29 -7.30 -13.96
C VAL A 203 -0.59 -5.82 -13.81
N TRP A 204 0.31 -4.95 -14.26
CA TRP A 204 0.13 -3.49 -14.20
C TRP A 204 0.12 -2.86 -12.80
N ASN A 205 0.19 -1.52 -12.77
CA ASN A 205 0.15 -0.68 -11.58
C ASN A 205 -0.99 0.34 -11.69
N GLU A 206 -1.82 0.45 -10.66
CA GLU A 206 -2.85 1.49 -10.53
C GLU A 206 -3.66 1.68 -11.83
N ALA A 207 -4.13 0.56 -12.40
CA ALA A 207 -4.72 0.53 -13.74
C ALA A 207 -6.00 1.37 -13.87
N ASN A 208 -6.57 1.81 -12.75
CA ASN A 208 -7.69 2.74 -12.75
C ASN A 208 -7.28 4.20 -12.95
N LEU A 209 -6.02 4.59 -12.79
CA LEU A 209 -5.59 5.97 -12.98
C LEU A 209 -5.09 6.18 -14.41
N SER A 210 -5.61 7.21 -15.08
CA SER A 210 -5.27 7.54 -16.48
C SER A 210 -3.77 7.77 -16.72
N MET A 211 -3.04 8.23 -15.70
CA MET A 211 -1.58 8.41 -15.77
C MET A 211 -0.81 7.09 -15.84
N PHE A 212 -1.42 5.96 -15.48
CA PHE A 212 -0.80 4.64 -15.59
C PHE A 212 -1.43 3.79 -16.67
N TRP A 213 -2.70 3.99 -17.00
CA TRP A 213 -3.40 3.20 -18.01
C TRP A 213 -4.44 4.02 -18.75
N THR A 214 -4.35 4.06 -20.08
CA THR A 214 -5.33 4.72 -20.96
C THR A 214 -6.11 3.72 -21.83
N GLY A 215 -5.97 2.42 -21.58
CA GLY A 215 -6.76 1.36 -22.23
C GLY A 215 -8.06 1.05 -21.49
N THR A 216 -8.88 0.15 -22.02
CA THR A 216 -10.14 -0.22 -21.36
C THR A 216 -9.92 -1.23 -20.20
N PRO A 217 -10.85 -1.32 -19.23
CA PRO A 217 -10.86 -2.39 -18.24
C PRO A 217 -10.88 -3.80 -18.87
N GLN A 218 -11.54 -3.96 -20.02
CA GLN A 218 -11.60 -5.21 -20.78
C GLN A 218 -10.24 -5.59 -21.35
N GLN A 219 -9.50 -4.63 -21.92
CA GLN A 219 -8.13 -4.85 -22.37
C GLN A 219 -7.21 -5.25 -21.20
N MET A 220 -7.35 -4.60 -20.04
CA MET A 220 -6.58 -4.96 -18.85
C MET A 220 -6.90 -6.38 -18.35
N ALA A 221 -8.19 -6.77 -18.34
CA ALA A 221 -8.61 -8.14 -18.00
C ALA A 221 -8.06 -9.18 -18.99
N LEU A 222 -8.06 -8.86 -20.28
CA LEU A 222 -7.47 -9.71 -21.31
C LEU A 222 -5.96 -9.87 -21.11
N MET A 223 -5.22 -8.78 -20.92
CA MET A 223 -3.78 -8.83 -20.60
C MET A 223 -3.50 -9.63 -19.32
N THR A 224 -4.37 -9.52 -18.30
CA THR A 224 -4.26 -10.34 -17.08
C THR A 224 -4.36 -11.84 -17.39
N ALA A 225 -5.31 -12.22 -18.23
CA ALA A 225 -5.49 -13.61 -18.64
C ALA A 225 -4.30 -14.15 -19.45
N HIS A 226 -3.68 -13.30 -20.27
CA HIS A 226 -2.45 -13.64 -21.00
C HIS A 226 -1.28 -13.89 -20.05
N VAL A 227 -1.08 -13.03 -19.04
CA VAL A 227 -0.03 -13.24 -18.03
C VAL A 227 -0.22 -14.57 -17.32
N ASP A 228 -1.44 -14.91 -16.89
CA ASP A 228 -1.73 -16.23 -16.30
C ASP A 228 -1.39 -17.37 -17.24
N ARG A 229 -1.86 -17.35 -18.50
CA ARG A 229 -1.54 -18.41 -19.47
C ARG A 229 -0.04 -18.59 -19.65
N ILE A 230 0.69 -17.50 -19.86
CA ILE A 230 2.12 -17.54 -20.19
C ILE A 230 2.95 -17.97 -18.97
N VAL A 231 2.71 -17.38 -17.79
CA VAL A 231 3.47 -17.71 -16.57
C VAL A 231 3.24 -19.15 -16.16
N LYS A 232 1.98 -19.63 -16.19
CA LYS A 232 1.69 -21.03 -15.85
C LYS A 232 2.24 -22.01 -16.89
N ALA A 233 2.23 -21.64 -18.17
CA ALA A 233 2.85 -22.46 -19.22
C ALA A 233 4.36 -22.55 -19.03
N GLU A 234 5.03 -21.44 -18.71
CA GLU A 234 6.47 -21.41 -18.43
C GLU A 234 6.82 -22.28 -17.21
N ASP A 235 6.09 -22.14 -16.10
CA ASP A 235 6.28 -22.99 -14.92
C ASP A 235 6.08 -24.49 -15.25
N ALA A 236 5.13 -24.82 -16.13
CA ALA A 236 4.81 -26.19 -16.53
C ALA A 236 5.88 -26.86 -17.41
N ARG A 237 6.78 -26.09 -18.05
CA ARG A 237 7.93 -26.62 -18.82
C ARG A 237 8.93 -27.39 -17.95
N TYR A 238 8.93 -27.15 -16.64
CA TYR A 238 9.85 -27.78 -15.70
C TYR A 238 9.19 -29.02 -15.05
N PRO A 239 9.99 -30.07 -14.75
CA PRO A 239 9.49 -31.27 -14.09
C PRO A 239 8.93 -30.94 -12.70
N THR A 240 8.01 -31.76 -12.19
CA THR A 240 7.30 -31.51 -10.92
C THR A 240 8.23 -31.19 -9.74
N SER A 241 9.39 -31.85 -9.66
CA SER A 241 10.40 -31.61 -8.61
C SER A 241 11.03 -30.22 -8.64
N ALA A 242 11.08 -29.58 -9.81
CA ALA A 242 11.64 -28.25 -10.03
C ALA A 242 10.58 -27.17 -10.34
N ARG A 243 9.31 -27.59 -10.48
CA ARG A 243 8.20 -26.72 -10.84
C ARG A 243 7.97 -25.67 -9.76
N ARG A 244 7.77 -24.43 -10.18
CA ARG A 244 7.32 -23.35 -9.31
C ARG A 244 5.82 -23.13 -9.50
N HIS A 245 5.22 -22.52 -8.49
CA HIS A 245 3.86 -22.00 -8.58
C HIS A 245 3.94 -20.48 -8.50
N THR A 246 4.42 -19.86 -9.59
CA THR A 246 4.55 -18.41 -9.67
C THR A 246 3.17 -17.80 -9.69
N LEU A 247 2.91 -16.86 -8.79
CA LEU A 247 1.59 -16.26 -8.61
C LEU A 247 1.33 -15.19 -9.67
N VAL A 248 0.09 -15.13 -10.16
CA VAL A 248 -0.39 -13.98 -10.94
C VAL A 248 -1.22 -13.09 -10.05
N VAL A 249 -0.76 -11.85 -9.88
CA VAL A 249 -1.39 -10.83 -9.04
C VAL A 249 -2.15 -9.87 -9.93
N ALA A 250 -3.42 -9.64 -9.62
CA ALA A 250 -4.26 -8.66 -10.32
C ALA A 250 -3.59 -7.26 -10.35
N PRO A 251 -3.92 -6.39 -11.32
CA PRO A 251 -3.55 -4.98 -11.26
C PRO A 251 -3.95 -4.39 -9.93
N SER A 252 -3.05 -3.59 -9.38
CA SER A 252 -3.44 -2.76 -8.25
C SER A 252 -4.46 -1.73 -8.70
N ILE A 253 -5.49 -1.57 -7.87
CA ILE A 253 -6.46 -0.49 -7.98
C ILE A 253 -6.23 0.47 -6.82
N THR A 254 -6.06 1.75 -7.11
CA THR A 254 -5.95 2.78 -6.08
C THR A 254 -7.33 3.05 -5.49
N THR A 255 -7.43 2.98 -4.16
CA THR A 255 -8.71 3.08 -3.44
C THR A 255 -8.94 4.43 -2.74
N ARG A 256 -8.37 5.53 -3.28
CA ARG A 256 -8.41 6.88 -2.66
C ARG A 256 -9.82 7.35 -2.34
N ARG A 257 -10.03 7.73 -1.08
CA ARG A 257 -11.25 8.37 -0.57
C ARG A 257 -11.32 9.82 -1.06
N GLY A 258 -11.73 10.02 -2.31
CA GLY A 258 -11.78 11.32 -2.98
C GLY A 258 -11.90 11.21 -4.50
N SER A 259 -11.60 10.04 -5.07
CA SER A 259 -11.77 9.75 -6.51
C SER A 259 -13.15 9.19 -6.86
N LEU A 260 -14.10 9.20 -5.92
CA LEU A 260 -15.54 9.02 -6.14
C LEU A 260 -16.32 9.48 -4.90
N PRO A 261 -17.47 10.18 -5.03
CA PRO A 261 -18.50 10.19 -4.02
C PRO A 261 -18.96 8.74 -3.81
N LEU A 262 -18.89 8.31 -2.55
CA LEU A 262 -19.51 7.08 -2.08
C LEU A 262 -21.04 7.23 -2.22
N GLY A 263 -21.57 7.02 -3.42
CA GLY A 263 -23.00 7.21 -3.70
C GLY A 263 -23.42 7.29 -5.18
N ALA A 264 -22.54 7.12 -6.17
CA ALA A 264 -22.99 7.03 -7.55
C ALA A 264 -23.81 5.74 -7.77
N ALA A 265 -25.13 5.89 -7.82
CA ALA A 265 -26.13 4.81 -7.82
C ALA A 265 -26.07 3.86 -9.03
N SER A 266 -25.20 4.10 -10.02
CA SER A 266 -24.93 3.13 -11.08
C SER A 266 -23.69 3.49 -11.91
N CYS A 267 -22.84 2.50 -12.17
CA CYS A 267 -21.75 2.60 -13.16
C CYS A 267 -22.22 2.60 -14.62
N SER A 268 -23.55 2.57 -14.87
CA SER A 268 -24.13 2.65 -16.23
C SER A 268 -24.04 4.05 -16.85
N LEU A 269 -23.90 5.12 -16.06
CA LEU A 269 -23.92 6.51 -16.55
C LEU A 269 -22.60 7.28 -16.35
N VAL A 270 -21.63 6.73 -15.61
CA VAL A 270 -20.37 7.43 -15.29
C VAL A 270 -19.28 7.14 -16.34
N ARG A 271 -18.84 8.19 -17.06
CA ARG A 271 -17.79 8.12 -18.10
C ARG A 271 -16.36 8.24 -17.58
N TRP A 272 -16.15 8.64 -16.33
CA TRP A 272 -14.81 8.77 -15.75
C TRP A 272 -14.09 7.42 -15.67
N HIS A 273 -12.86 7.38 -16.18
CA HIS A 273 -12.02 6.17 -16.23
C HIS A 273 -11.85 5.57 -14.83
N ASP A 274 -11.54 6.41 -13.84
CA ASP A 274 -11.09 5.99 -12.51
C ASP A 274 -12.19 5.44 -11.61
N ALA A 275 -13.40 6.00 -11.70
CA ALA A 275 -14.51 5.75 -10.80
C ALA A 275 -15.05 4.30 -10.89
N CYS A 276 -15.28 3.83 -12.12
CA CYS A 276 -15.91 2.54 -12.38
C CYS A 276 -14.93 1.49 -12.95
N PHE A 277 -13.63 1.82 -13.04
CA PHE A 277 -12.63 0.90 -13.57
C PHE A 277 -12.67 -0.44 -12.84
N ALA A 278 -12.65 -0.42 -11.50
CA ALA A 278 -12.58 -1.61 -10.68
C ALA A 278 -13.75 -2.57 -10.98
N SER A 279 -14.98 -2.07 -10.97
CA SER A 279 -16.18 -2.88 -11.24
C SER A 279 -16.19 -3.41 -12.67
N ARG A 280 -15.84 -2.58 -13.65
CA ARG A 280 -15.76 -3.00 -15.08
C ARG A 280 -14.65 -4.01 -15.32
N TYR A 281 -13.50 -3.82 -14.67
CA TYR A 281 -12.36 -4.74 -14.73
C TYR A 281 -12.73 -6.09 -14.12
N LEU A 282 -13.31 -6.12 -12.92
CA LEU A 282 -13.73 -7.36 -12.27
C LEU A 282 -14.81 -8.11 -13.09
N ALA A 283 -15.77 -7.37 -13.66
CA ALA A 283 -16.78 -7.94 -14.55
C ALA A 283 -16.18 -8.50 -15.85
N ALA A 284 -15.12 -7.90 -16.38
CA ALA A 284 -14.38 -8.44 -17.53
C ALA A 284 -13.50 -9.63 -17.11
N LEU A 285 -12.84 -9.56 -15.95
CA LEU A 285 -11.96 -10.59 -15.41
C LEU A 285 -12.72 -11.90 -15.14
N SER A 286 -13.98 -11.83 -14.73
CA SER A 286 -14.84 -13.00 -14.54
C SER A 286 -15.21 -13.72 -15.86
N LYS A 287 -15.13 -13.00 -16.99
CA LYS A 287 -15.49 -13.49 -18.33
C LYS A 287 -14.29 -14.03 -19.11
N VAL A 288 -13.08 -13.52 -18.90
CA VAL A 288 -11.87 -14.05 -19.54
C VAL A 288 -11.45 -15.41 -18.96
N ARG A 289 -10.53 -16.10 -19.65
CA ARG A 289 -10.02 -17.42 -19.28
C ARG A 289 -8.50 -17.46 -19.29
N GLY A 290 -7.94 -17.98 -18.20
CA GLY A 290 -6.50 -18.17 -18.02
C GLY A 290 -6.02 -19.54 -18.44
N ALA A 291 -4.91 -19.97 -17.85
CA ALA A 291 -4.33 -21.29 -18.05
C ALA A 291 -5.35 -22.40 -17.73
N GLY A 292 -5.41 -23.45 -18.56
CA GLY A 292 -6.34 -24.56 -18.36
C GLY A 292 -7.82 -24.15 -18.34
N ASN A 293 -8.19 -23.09 -19.08
CA ASN A 293 -9.56 -22.56 -19.12
C ASN A 293 -10.09 -22.07 -17.74
N ARG A 294 -9.19 -21.66 -16.84
CA ARG A 294 -9.53 -21.19 -15.51
C ARG A 294 -10.28 -19.84 -15.55
N ARG A 295 -11.41 -19.75 -14.83
CA ARG A 295 -12.10 -18.47 -14.55
C ARG A 295 -11.32 -17.64 -13.53
N TRP A 296 -11.46 -16.31 -13.59
CA TRP A 296 -10.76 -15.37 -12.70
C TRP A 296 -9.24 -15.62 -12.73
N PRO A 297 -8.54 -15.33 -13.84
CA PRO A 297 -7.15 -15.73 -14.07
C PRO A 297 -6.13 -14.92 -13.26
N VAL A 298 -6.35 -14.84 -11.94
CA VAL A 298 -5.43 -14.30 -10.93
C VAL A 298 -5.41 -15.26 -9.76
N ASP A 299 -4.27 -15.35 -9.07
CA ASP A 299 -4.14 -16.07 -7.82
C ASP A 299 -4.40 -15.15 -6.61
N VAL A 300 -4.24 -13.84 -6.81
CA VAL A 300 -4.25 -12.82 -5.77
C VAL A 300 -4.94 -11.56 -6.30
N PHE A 301 -5.83 -10.98 -5.49
CA PHE A 301 -6.33 -9.62 -5.73
C PHE A 301 -5.41 -8.61 -5.07
N SER A 302 -5.18 -7.47 -5.72
CA SER A 302 -4.36 -6.40 -5.17
C SER A 302 -5.02 -5.03 -5.24
N ALA A 303 -4.69 -4.18 -4.29
CA ALA A 303 -5.13 -2.80 -4.21
C ALA A 303 -4.00 -1.95 -3.63
N HIS A 304 -4.09 -0.63 -3.81
CA HIS A 304 -3.29 0.35 -3.09
C HIS A 304 -4.19 1.15 -2.17
N THR A 305 -3.81 1.26 -0.90
CA THR A 305 -4.65 1.84 0.14
C THR A 305 -4.08 3.12 0.73
N TYR A 306 -3.62 4.03 -0.14
CA TYR A 306 -3.25 5.40 0.22
C TYR A 306 -4.47 6.25 0.61
N PRO A 307 -4.63 6.63 1.89
CA PRO A 307 -5.65 7.58 2.27
C PRO A 307 -5.37 8.97 1.67
N THR A 308 -6.29 9.90 1.86
CA THR A 308 -6.04 11.33 1.59
C THR A 308 -4.81 11.82 2.36
N PRO A 309 -4.20 12.97 2.01
CA PRO A 309 -3.03 13.48 2.72
C PRO A 309 -3.24 13.61 4.25
N GLN A 310 -4.45 13.97 4.69
CA GLN A 310 -4.82 14.09 6.11
C GLN A 310 -5.32 12.77 6.72
N GLY A 311 -5.48 11.73 5.91
CA GLY A 311 -6.05 10.45 6.29
C GLY A 311 -5.20 9.67 7.30
N SER A 312 -5.82 8.64 7.86
CA SER A 312 -5.30 7.86 8.97
C SER A 312 -5.36 6.35 8.68
N PRO A 313 -4.75 5.50 9.54
CA PRO A 313 -4.94 4.06 9.45
C PRO A 313 -6.41 3.62 9.47
N ASN A 314 -7.31 4.39 10.11
CA ASN A 314 -8.74 4.06 10.11
C ASN A 314 -9.36 4.26 8.71
N ASP A 315 -8.91 5.26 7.96
CA ASP A 315 -9.34 5.45 6.57
C ASP A 315 -8.85 4.30 5.69
N ARG A 316 -7.61 3.85 5.90
CA ARG A 316 -7.08 2.64 5.25
C ARG A 316 -7.94 1.40 5.55
N VAL A 317 -8.34 1.20 6.81
CA VAL A 317 -9.24 0.10 7.19
C VAL A 317 -10.56 0.18 6.42
N ALA A 318 -11.15 1.37 6.29
CA ALA A 318 -12.35 1.58 5.50
C ALA A 318 -12.12 1.26 4.01
N MET A 319 -10.99 1.67 3.42
CA MET A 319 -10.64 1.41 2.03
C MET A 319 -10.46 -0.09 1.72
N ILE A 320 -9.87 -0.85 2.64
CA ILE A 320 -9.79 -2.32 2.53
C ILE A 320 -11.19 -2.95 2.54
N GLY A 321 -12.08 -2.46 3.42
CA GLY A 321 -13.48 -2.88 3.46
C GLY A 321 -14.18 -2.61 2.13
N LEU A 322 -14.05 -1.39 1.62
CA LEU A 322 -14.62 -0.99 0.34
C LEU A 322 -14.15 -1.92 -0.79
N PHE A 323 -12.84 -2.17 -0.93
CA PHE A 323 -12.34 -3.05 -2.00
C PHE A 323 -12.91 -4.46 -1.91
N ARG A 324 -13.07 -5.01 -0.70
CA ARG A 324 -13.71 -6.31 -0.49
C ARG A 324 -15.17 -6.33 -0.86
N ASP A 325 -15.89 -5.26 -0.59
CA ASP A 325 -17.29 -5.13 -1.02
C ASP A 325 -17.37 -5.25 -2.54
N ARG A 326 -16.47 -4.60 -3.28
CA ARG A 326 -16.44 -4.67 -4.75
C ARG A 326 -16.09 -6.07 -5.25
N LEU A 327 -15.18 -6.77 -4.58
CA LEU A 327 -14.89 -8.17 -4.89
C LEU A 327 -16.12 -9.05 -4.67
N ARG A 328 -16.87 -8.88 -3.57
CA ARG A 328 -18.11 -9.63 -3.32
C ARG A 328 -19.20 -9.30 -4.32
N GLU A 329 -19.43 -8.02 -4.59
CA GLU A 329 -20.40 -7.53 -5.58
C GLU A 329 -20.12 -8.10 -6.98
N ALA A 330 -18.84 -8.25 -7.35
CA ALA A 330 -18.45 -8.85 -8.63
C ALA A 330 -18.52 -10.39 -8.66
N GLY A 331 -18.85 -11.05 -7.54
CA GLY A 331 -18.82 -12.52 -7.43
C GLY A 331 -17.41 -13.11 -7.52
N ALA A 332 -16.39 -12.37 -7.05
CA ALA A 332 -15.01 -12.83 -7.07
C ALA A 332 -14.78 -13.99 -6.09
N PRO A 333 -13.98 -15.00 -6.46
CA PRO A 333 -13.66 -16.10 -5.56
C PRO A 333 -12.84 -15.61 -4.35
N SER A 334 -12.93 -16.32 -3.24
CA SER A 334 -12.06 -16.06 -2.09
C SER A 334 -10.61 -16.34 -2.48
N ARG A 335 -9.79 -15.30 -2.49
CA ARG A 335 -8.35 -15.32 -2.80
C ARG A 335 -7.61 -14.39 -1.83
N PRO A 336 -6.29 -14.57 -1.63
CA PRO A 336 -5.50 -13.62 -0.88
C PRO A 336 -5.67 -12.19 -1.42
N LEU A 337 -5.72 -11.23 -0.49
CA LEU A 337 -5.69 -9.80 -0.78
C LEU A 337 -4.32 -9.25 -0.39
N TRP A 338 -3.64 -8.61 -1.34
CA TRP A 338 -2.40 -7.89 -1.09
C TRP A 338 -2.61 -6.39 -1.23
N ASP A 339 -2.07 -5.63 -0.29
CA ASP A 339 -1.96 -4.18 -0.37
C ASP A 339 -0.57 -3.85 -0.91
N THR A 340 -0.46 -3.72 -2.24
CA THR A 340 0.84 -3.67 -2.92
C THR A 340 1.52 -2.32 -2.83
N GLU A 341 0.83 -1.30 -2.33
CA GLU A 341 1.41 -0.04 -1.89
C GLU A 341 0.57 0.62 -0.80
N VAL A 342 1.24 1.04 0.26
CA VAL A 342 0.65 1.87 1.32
C VAL A 342 1.68 2.84 1.89
N ASN A 343 1.23 4.08 2.07
CA ASN A 343 1.81 5.11 2.93
C ASN A 343 0.68 6.11 3.30
N TYR A 344 1.00 7.15 4.05
CA TYR A 344 0.09 8.20 4.51
C TYR A 344 0.72 9.56 4.27
N GLY A 345 -0.11 10.57 4.08
CA GLY A 345 0.38 11.90 3.71
C GLY A 345 0.76 12.04 2.23
N PHE A 346 0.49 11.00 1.45
CA PHE A 346 0.71 10.99 0.01
C PHE A 346 -0.07 12.13 -0.66
N ALA A 347 0.57 12.85 -1.58
CA ALA A 347 0.16 14.13 -2.14
C ALA A 347 0.25 15.32 -1.16
N GLY A 348 1.36 15.42 -0.42
CA GLY A 348 1.85 16.71 0.09
C GLY A 348 1.98 16.88 1.62
N THR A 349 1.71 15.85 2.43
CA THR A 349 1.88 15.93 3.90
C THR A 349 3.03 15.05 4.37
N VAL A 350 4.08 15.65 4.96
CA VAL A 350 5.13 14.90 5.66
C VAL A 350 4.62 14.47 7.03
N ILE A 351 4.72 13.17 7.33
CA ILE A 351 4.34 12.61 8.63
C ILE A 351 5.58 12.00 9.27
N SER A 352 5.92 12.46 10.47
CA SER A 352 7.12 12.06 11.20
C SER A 352 6.84 11.78 12.69
N GLY A 353 7.90 11.49 13.46
CA GLY A 353 7.81 11.35 14.92
C GLY A 353 6.87 10.25 15.39
N SER A 354 6.10 10.53 16.44
CA SER A 354 5.16 9.58 17.07
C SER A 354 4.00 9.20 16.15
N ARG A 355 3.53 10.11 15.29
CA ARG A 355 2.47 9.82 14.32
C ARG A 355 2.93 8.84 13.25
N ALA A 356 4.16 8.96 12.76
CA ALA A 356 4.76 7.99 11.85
C ALA A 356 4.89 6.60 12.48
N VAL A 357 5.36 6.53 13.74
CA VAL A 357 5.44 5.27 14.52
C VAL A 357 4.07 4.62 14.63
N GLN A 358 3.05 5.41 15.03
CA GLN A 358 1.69 4.94 15.16
C GLN A 358 1.16 4.36 13.85
N TYR A 359 1.24 5.13 12.76
CA TYR A 359 0.60 4.80 11.48
C TYR A 359 1.21 3.55 10.86
N LEU A 360 2.54 3.47 10.89
CA LEU A 360 3.25 2.34 10.36
C LEU A 360 3.00 1.07 11.20
N ALA A 361 3.04 1.16 12.53
CA ALA A 361 2.72 0.02 13.38
C ALA A 361 1.29 -0.49 13.16
N ARG A 362 0.32 0.43 13.08
CA ARG A 362 -1.09 0.13 12.79
C ARG A 362 -1.28 -0.54 11.44
N THR A 363 -0.52 -0.16 10.42
CA THR A 363 -0.65 -0.72 9.06
C THR A 363 -0.53 -2.24 9.04
N TYR A 364 0.48 -2.79 9.72
CA TYR A 364 0.70 -4.23 9.76
C TYR A 364 -0.26 -4.96 10.72
N LEU A 365 -0.57 -4.36 11.87
CA LEU A 365 -1.57 -4.91 12.80
C LEU A 365 -2.96 -5.00 12.18
N ASP A 366 -3.40 -3.93 11.52
CA ASP A 366 -4.68 -3.90 10.80
C ASP A 366 -4.66 -4.86 9.61
N SER A 367 -3.52 -5.03 8.93
CA SER A 367 -3.39 -6.02 7.86
C SER A 367 -3.62 -7.46 8.36
N VAL A 368 -3.04 -7.84 9.51
CA VAL A 368 -3.27 -9.16 10.11
C VAL A 368 -4.74 -9.33 10.53
N ARG A 369 -5.27 -8.35 11.27
CA ARG A 369 -6.67 -8.31 11.74
C ARG A 369 -7.63 -8.48 10.58
N LEU A 370 -7.39 -7.74 9.50
CA LEU A 370 -8.23 -7.73 8.33
C LEU A 370 -7.92 -8.89 7.40
N ASN A 371 -6.92 -9.75 7.59
CA ASN A 371 -6.57 -10.80 6.61
C ASN A 371 -6.10 -10.23 5.24
N VAL A 372 -5.30 -9.16 5.27
CA VAL A 372 -4.45 -8.75 4.16
C VAL A 372 -3.13 -9.51 4.29
N SER A 373 -2.82 -10.38 3.33
CA SER A 373 -1.74 -11.36 3.48
C SER A 373 -0.35 -10.77 3.21
N ARG A 374 -0.27 -9.65 2.47
CA ARG A 374 0.96 -8.90 2.19
C ARG A 374 0.65 -7.42 2.13
N ALA A 375 1.45 -6.60 2.80
CA ALA A 375 1.37 -5.14 2.76
C ALA A 375 2.75 -4.57 2.44
N TYR A 376 2.86 -3.80 1.38
CA TYR A 376 4.12 -3.28 0.87
C TYR A 376 4.24 -1.80 1.20
N TRP A 377 5.17 -1.47 2.11
CA TRP A 377 5.41 -0.08 2.45
C TRP A 377 6.08 0.64 1.28
N TYR A 378 5.49 1.75 0.87
CA TYR A 378 6.06 2.65 -0.13
C TYR A 378 6.55 3.91 0.58
N ALA A 379 7.83 4.04 0.96
CA ALA A 379 8.93 3.19 0.57
C ALA A 379 10.14 3.35 1.51
N TRP A 380 11.18 2.56 1.24
CA TRP A 380 12.53 2.80 1.74
C TRP A 380 13.30 3.77 0.83
N GLY A 381 13.90 4.77 1.44
CA GLY A 381 14.60 5.87 0.79
C GLY A 381 13.72 7.12 0.65
N PRO A 382 14.31 8.27 0.29
CA PRO A 382 13.57 9.50 0.04
C PRO A 382 12.48 9.29 -1.01
N LEU A 383 11.29 9.80 -0.72
CA LEU A 383 10.19 9.89 -1.68
C LEU A 383 10.45 11.04 -2.65
N ALA A 384 9.93 10.92 -3.88
CA ALA A 384 10.05 11.99 -4.87
C ALA A 384 9.44 13.31 -4.32
N PRO A 385 10.00 14.48 -4.70
CA PRO A 385 9.43 15.78 -4.35
C PRO A 385 7.94 15.85 -4.70
N GLY A 386 7.11 16.38 -3.80
CA GLY A 386 5.67 16.51 -4.00
C GLY A 386 4.83 15.27 -3.65
N LEU A 387 5.42 14.07 -3.53
CA LEU A 387 4.68 12.92 -3.00
C LEU A 387 4.42 13.10 -1.51
N ALA A 388 5.47 13.44 -0.73
CA ALA A 388 5.45 13.53 0.73
C ALA A 388 4.88 12.26 1.41
N GLY A 389 5.12 12.12 2.72
CA GLY A 389 4.58 11.01 3.51
C GLY A 389 5.53 10.57 4.61
N ILE A 390 5.36 9.33 5.07
CA ILE A 390 6.25 8.73 6.07
C ILE A 390 7.44 8.08 5.36
N THR A 391 8.63 8.63 5.57
CA THR A 391 9.88 8.09 4.99
C THR A 391 10.48 7.02 5.89
N MET A 392 10.88 5.89 5.31
CA MET A 392 11.74 4.90 5.97
C MET A 392 13.18 5.03 5.48
N ASP A 393 14.10 5.27 6.41
CA ASP A 393 15.55 5.17 6.18
C ASP A 393 16.26 4.72 7.47
N ARG A 394 17.59 4.73 7.49
CA ARG A 394 18.37 4.26 8.66
C ARG A 394 18.12 5.03 9.95
N ARG A 395 17.58 6.24 9.87
CA ARG A 395 17.48 7.23 10.97
C ARG A 395 16.03 7.49 11.39
N THR A 396 15.02 7.18 10.57
CA THR A 396 13.63 7.52 10.91
C THR A 396 13.02 6.62 11.98
N SER A 397 12.10 7.20 12.76
CA SER A 397 11.32 6.47 13.76
C SER A 397 10.40 5.43 13.15
N ALA A 398 9.96 5.64 11.90
CA ALA A 398 9.20 4.67 11.13
C ALA A 398 9.98 3.36 10.94
N THR A 399 11.28 3.43 10.65
CA THR A 399 12.11 2.23 10.52
C THR A 399 12.17 1.41 11.81
N GLY A 400 12.27 2.08 12.97
CA GLY A 400 12.22 1.39 14.26
C GLY A 400 10.87 0.74 14.54
N ALA A 401 9.77 1.42 14.20
CA ALA A 401 8.42 0.87 14.35
C ALA A 401 8.18 -0.33 13.42
N TYR A 402 8.75 -0.33 12.21
CA TYR A 402 8.66 -1.44 11.26
C TYR A 402 9.30 -2.67 11.88
N ALA A 403 10.57 -2.53 12.30
CA ALA A 403 11.34 -3.60 12.91
C ALA A 403 10.67 -4.12 14.18
N THR A 404 10.08 -3.23 14.99
CA THR A 404 9.38 -3.61 16.22
C THR A 404 8.13 -4.45 15.94
N VAL A 405 7.25 -4.00 15.04
CA VAL A 405 6.02 -4.77 14.73
C VAL A 405 6.36 -6.06 14.00
N GLN A 406 7.34 -6.06 13.10
CA GLN A 406 7.82 -7.29 12.49
C GLN A 406 8.34 -8.28 13.53
N GLY A 407 9.18 -7.83 14.46
CA GLY A 407 9.71 -8.67 15.54
C GLY A 407 8.64 -9.19 16.50
N TRP A 408 7.55 -8.44 16.70
CA TRP A 408 6.43 -8.91 17.51
C TRP A 408 5.60 -9.97 16.79
N LEU A 409 5.35 -9.81 15.49
CA LEU A 409 4.33 -10.60 14.80
C LEU A 409 4.89 -11.76 13.98
N ARG A 410 6.11 -11.66 13.43
CA ARG A 410 6.67 -12.69 12.54
C ARG A 410 6.70 -14.06 13.23
N GLY A 411 6.16 -15.07 12.55
CA GLY A 411 6.13 -16.46 13.05
C GLY A 411 5.08 -16.69 14.15
N SER A 412 4.39 -15.66 14.62
CA SER A 412 3.25 -15.82 15.51
C SER A 412 2.01 -16.32 14.75
N VAL A 413 1.05 -16.85 15.49
CA VAL A 413 -0.29 -17.19 14.99
C VAL A 413 -1.27 -16.18 15.57
N PHE A 414 -1.95 -15.45 14.70
CA PHE A 414 -3.03 -14.54 15.05
C PHE A 414 -4.24 -15.31 15.56
N ARG A 415 -4.79 -14.82 16.67
CA ARG A 415 -5.91 -15.42 17.41
C ARG A 415 -7.07 -14.43 17.57
N GLY A 416 -7.35 -13.59 16.59
CA GLY A 416 -8.49 -12.67 16.65
C GLY A 416 -8.23 -11.41 17.51
N CYS A 417 -9.23 -10.53 17.51
CA CYS A 417 -9.21 -9.30 18.31
C CYS A 417 -10.55 -9.07 19.00
N THR A 418 -10.52 -8.44 20.16
CA THR A 418 -11.69 -7.87 20.84
C THR A 418 -11.59 -6.35 20.91
N VAL A 419 -12.71 -5.68 21.13
CA VAL A 419 -12.76 -4.24 21.43
C VAL A 419 -13.59 -4.06 22.69
N ASN A 420 -12.96 -3.56 23.76
CA ASN A 420 -13.62 -3.28 25.03
C ASN A 420 -13.37 -1.82 25.38
N SER A 421 -14.43 -1.03 25.59
CA SER A 421 -14.35 0.38 26.01
C SER A 421 -13.39 1.23 25.15
N GLY A 422 -13.40 1.02 23.83
CA GLY A 422 -12.53 1.73 22.87
C GLY A 422 -11.11 1.16 22.71
N VAL A 423 -10.70 0.20 23.54
CA VAL A 423 -9.40 -0.47 23.45
C VAL A 423 -9.53 -1.72 22.58
N ARG A 424 -8.78 -1.75 21.48
CA ARG A 424 -8.62 -2.93 20.65
C ARG A 424 -7.51 -3.81 21.23
N SER A 425 -7.79 -5.09 21.39
CA SER A 425 -6.85 -6.09 21.90
C SER A 425 -6.80 -7.27 20.93
N CYS A 426 -5.66 -7.45 20.25
CA CYS A 426 -5.45 -8.55 19.33
C CYS A 426 -4.54 -9.60 19.95
N ALA A 427 -4.96 -10.86 19.93
CA ALA A 427 -4.27 -11.98 20.54
C ALA A 427 -3.39 -12.71 19.53
N PHE A 428 -2.24 -13.19 20.01
CA PHE A 428 -1.26 -13.93 19.23
C PHE A 428 -0.64 -15.04 20.08
N THR A 429 -0.17 -16.10 19.43
CA THR A 429 0.63 -17.16 20.07
C THR A 429 1.92 -17.35 19.28
N LEU A 430 3.06 -17.26 19.95
CA LEU A 430 4.36 -17.63 19.37
C LEU A 430 4.73 -19.03 19.84
N THR A 431 5.11 -19.91 18.91
CA THR A 431 5.55 -21.27 19.24
C THR A 431 7.05 -21.37 19.01
N SER A 432 7.79 -21.88 20.00
CA SER A 432 9.23 -22.13 19.91
C SER A 432 9.52 -23.49 20.56
N GLY A 433 9.82 -24.50 19.75
CA GLY A 433 9.82 -25.89 20.21
C GLY A 433 8.44 -26.27 20.78
N SER A 434 8.42 -26.92 21.94
CA SER A 434 7.17 -27.27 22.65
C SER A 434 6.54 -26.10 23.44
N SER A 435 7.21 -24.94 23.51
CA SER A 435 6.70 -23.78 24.28
C SER A 435 5.75 -22.92 23.44
N VAL A 436 4.55 -22.70 23.96
CA VAL A 436 3.58 -21.74 23.40
C VAL A 436 3.52 -20.51 24.29
N ARG A 437 3.86 -19.34 23.74
CA ARG A 437 3.87 -18.06 24.46
C ARG A 437 2.74 -17.16 23.93
N PRO A 438 1.64 -16.98 24.68
CA PRO A 438 0.60 -16.05 24.29
C PRO A 438 1.05 -14.60 24.53
N PHE A 439 0.66 -13.70 23.65
CA PHE A 439 0.81 -12.26 23.88
C PHE A 439 -0.36 -11.51 23.23
N ARG A 440 -0.56 -10.26 23.62
CA ARG A 440 -1.54 -9.35 23.02
C ARG A 440 -0.89 -8.07 22.55
N VAL A 441 -1.42 -7.49 21.49
CA VAL A 441 -1.10 -6.13 21.06
C VAL A 441 -2.34 -5.26 21.23
N LEU A 442 -2.20 -4.15 21.94
CA LEU A 442 -3.29 -3.27 22.35
C LEU A 442 -3.09 -1.86 21.79
N TRP A 443 -4.17 -1.24 21.34
CA TRP A 443 -4.18 0.16 20.91
C TRP A 443 -5.62 0.71 20.91
N THR A 444 -5.75 2.03 20.74
CA THR A 444 -7.04 2.72 20.58
C THR A 444 -7.10 3.44 19.23
N ASP A 445 -8.31 3.72 18.75
CA ASP A 445 -8.52 4.53 17.55
C ASP A 445 -8.46 6.04 17.90
N SER A 446 -8.87 6.39 19.13
CA SER A 446 -8.81 7.74 19.71
C SER A 446 -8.56 7.65 21.23
N GLY A 447 -8.16 8.77 21.82
CA GLY A 447 -7.97 8.88 23.28
C GLY A 447 -6.87 7.98 23.84
N VAL A 448 -6.80 7.97 25.17
CA VAL A 448 -5.95 7.10 25.96
C VAL A 448 -6.80 6.50 27.07
N HIS A 449 -6.74 5.18 27.23
CA HIS A 449 -7.55 4.43 28.18
C HIS A 449 -6.65 3.67 29.15
N SER A 450 -7.10 3.49 30.38
CA SER A 450 -6.42 2.67 31.39
C SER A 450 -6.92 1.23 31.31
N VAL A 451 -5.99 0.28 31.20
CA VAL A 451 -6.30 -1.15 31.13
C VAL A 451 -5.62 -1.86 32.29
N ALA A 452 -6.38 -2.62 33.07
CA ALA A 452 -5.84 -3.46 34.12
C ALA A 452 -5.04 -4.62 33.51
N VAL A 453 -3.84 -4.87 34.03
CA VAL A 453 -2.97 -5.98 33.64
C VAL A 453 -2.38 -6.64 34.88
N ASN A 454 -2.09 -7.93 34.81
CA ASN A 454 -1.38 -8.60 35.91
C ASN A 454 0.05 -8.06 35.99
N ALA A 455 0.53 -7.74 37.19
CA ALA A 455 1.87 -7.17 37.41
C ALA A 455 3.02 -8.07 36.93
N SER A 456 2.78 -9.38 36.78
CA SER A 456 3.76 -10.33 36.22
C SER A 456 3.88 -10.25 34.70
N VAL A 457 2.92 -9.63 34.01
CA VAL A 457 2.91 -9.52 32.54
C VAL A 457 3.90 -8.45 32.09
N ALA A 458 4.83 -8.82 31.20
CA ALA A 458 5.74 -7.86 30.61
C ALA A 458 4.99 -6.93 29.65
N VAL A 459 5.30 -5.63 29.74
CA VAL A 459 4.69 -4.59 28.89
C VAL A 459 5.80 -3.96 28.05
N TRP A 460 5.58 -3.89 26.74
CA TRP A 460 6.51 -3.30 25.77
C TRP A 460 5.84 -2.14 25.05
N ARG A 461 6.50 -0.99 25.07
CA ARG A 461 6.05 0.25 24.41
C ARG A 461 7.02 0.65 23.32
N MET A 462 6.54 1.30 22.26
CA MET A 462 7.42 1.95 21.30
C MET A 462 7.84 3.31 21.82
N ASN A 463 9.15 3.58 21.85
CA ASN A 463 9.68 4.91 22.17
C ASN A 463 9.57 5.87 20.96
N SER A 464 10.11 7.09 21.09
CA SER A 464 10.10 8.11 20.02
C SER A 464 10.84 7.68 18.75
N ARG A 465 11.76 6.70 18.83
CA ARG A 465 12.45 6.08 17.69
C ARG A 465 11.71 4.86 17.14
N GLY A 466 10.51 4.57 17.62
CA GLY A 466 9.70 3.41 17.23
C GLY A 466 10.22 2.08 17.75
N ARG A 467 11.23 2.06 18.63
CA ARG A 467 11.80 0.81 19.17
C ARG A 467 11.03 0.32 20.39
N ALA A 468 10.77 -0.98 20.46
CA ALA A 468 10.23 -1.60 21.67
C ALA A 468 11.18 -1.41 22.87
N VAL A 469 10.63 -0.88 23.96
CA VAL A 469 11.27 -0.78 25.27
C VAL A 469 10.36 -1.41 26.32
N ARG A 470 10.96 -2.15 27.26
CA ARG A 470 10.21 -2.75 28.37
C ARG A 470 9.80 -1.64 29.34
N ALA A 471 8.51 -1.56 29.65
CA ALA A 471 7.99 -0.67 30.66
C ALA A 471 8.15 -1.31 32.06
N PRO A 472 8.21 -0.50 33.13
CA PRO A 472 8.13 -1.00 34.51
C PRO A 472 6.87 -1.86 34.72
N SER A 473 6.97 -2.82 35.64
CA SER A 473 5.80 -3.61 36.05
C SER A 473 4.73 -2.69 36.65
N ALA A 474 3.48 -2.90 36.26
CA ALA A 474 2.34 -2.13 36.73
C ALA A 474 1.09 -3.00 36.72
N THR A 475 0.13 -2.70 37.59
CA THR A 475 -1.21 -3.32 37.58
C THR A 475 -2.17 -2.63 36.61
N THR A 476 -1.79 -1.46 36.09
CA THR A 476 -2.55 -0.68 35.11
C THR A 476 -1.62 -0.11 34.04
N VAL A 477 -2.03 -0.20 32.78
CA VAL A 477 -1.29 0.38 31.64
C VAL A 477 -2.16 1.37 30.86
N ARG A 478 -1.57 2.52 30.54
CA ARG A 478 -2.18 3.47 29.60
C ARG A 478 -2.02 2.98 28.17
N VAL A 479 -3.14 2.72 27.50
CA VAL A 479 -3.21 2.31 26.09
C VAL A 479 -3.74 3.47 25.29
N GLY A 480 -2.97 3.91 24.30
CA GLY A 480 -3.39 4.95 23.37
C GLY A 480 -3.28 4.47 21.93
N ARG A 481 -3.18 5.45 21.05
CA ARG A 481 -3.04 5.27 19.61
C ARG A 481 -1.83 4.45 19.18
N THR A 482 -0.68 4.62 19.85
CA THR A 482 0.54 3.84 19.57
C THR A 482 0.41 2.44 20.17
N PRO A 483 0.54 1.37 19.38
CA PRO A 483 0.40 0.01 19.89
C PRO A 483 1.40 -0.35 20.98
N ILE A 484 0.93 -1.10 21.98
CA ILE A 484 1.76 -1.72 23.02
C ILE A 484 1.61 -3.24 22.94
N LYS A 485 2.66 -3.98 23.30
CA LYS A 485 2.60 -5.43 23.46
C LYS A 485 2.58 -5.79 24.95
N ILE A 486 1.73 -6.73 25.32
CA ILE A 486 1.71 -7.35 26.66
C ILE A 486 1.85 -8.87 26.52
N GLY A 487 2.63 -9.50 27.40
CA GLY A 487 2.82 -10.96 27.45
C GLY A 487 4.27 -11.40 27.29
#